data_AF-A0A958UPB7-F1
#
_entry.id   AF-A0A958UPB7-F1
#
_cell.length_a   1.000
_cell.length_b   1.000
_cell.length_c   1.000
_cell.angle_alpha   90.00
_cell.angle_beta   90.00
_cell.angle_gamma   90.00
#
_symmetry.space_group_name_H-M   'P 1'
#
loop_
_entity.id
_entity.type
_entity.pdbx_description
1 polymer ?
#
loop_
_entity_poly.entity_id
_entity_poly.type
_entity_poly.pdbx_seq_one_letter_code
_entity_poly.pdbx_strand_id
1 'polypeptide(L)'
;QKKAFQIFKKWVDGLWFAPNDLKKAAIDPEKTRGLYSPYWTFDAQLKADYTGQRGEYYYETKTVGSGSNRKTVQERKTRWYPASGSVSGFVDDTLIKASNQKTGVIPKNVARWNLKMLKPFDSGYLSGFVTEKYTIPLLEGHNESNKVAEQIADSWARRDIGGDTQQVSSINMKLSDETFKHILLPVYISTYKFKGKRYNFFVNGQSGAISGQRPYSFWKIFFFVLAIICVIVVIYILSSK
;
A
#
# COMPACT_ATOMS: atom_id res chain seq x y z
N GLN A 1 -15.86 -17.90 -1.64
CA GLN A 1 -15.58 -17.87 -3.10
C GLN A 1 -16.64 -17.09 -3.89
N LYS A 2 -17.94 -17.45 -3.83
CA LYS A 2 -19.02 -16.72 -4.56
C LYS A 2 -19.00 -15.19 -4.38
N LYS A 3 -18.85 -14.72 -3.12
CA LYS A 3 -18.76 -13.28 -2.82
C LYS A 3 -17.54 -12.60 -3.46
N ALA A 4 -16.37 -13.25 -3.41
CA ALA A 4 -15.15 -12.72 -4.03
C ALA A 4 -15.29 -12.61 -5.56
N PHE A 5 -15.93 -13.61 -6.18
CA PHE A 5 -16.27 -13.57 -7.60
C PHE A 5 -17.21 -12.40 -7.95
N GLN A 6 -18.25 -12.14 -7.14
CA GLN A 6 -19.14 -11.00 -7.34
C GLN A 6 -18.41 -9.65 -7.21
N ILE A 7 -17.54 -9.50 -6.22
CA ILE A 7 -16.69 -8.31 -6.05
C ILE A 7 -15.82 -8.11 -7.28
N PHE A 8 -15.20 -9.19 -7.77
CA PHE A 8 -14.37 -9.16 -8.95
C PHE A 8 -15.15 -8.74 -10.20
N LYS A 9 -16.31 -9.36 -10.46
CA LYS A 9 -17.19 -9.00 -11.57
C LYS A 9 -17.56 -7.52 -11.55
N LYS A 10 -18.05 -7.02 -10.40
CA LYS A 10 -18.43 -5.61 -10.23
C LYS A 10 -17.26 -4.66 -10.51
N TRP A 11 -16.07 -5.00 -10.04
CA TRP A 11 -14.88 -4.18 -10.28
C TRP A 11 -14.49 -4.16 -11.75
N VAL A 12 -14.53 -5.30 -12.45
CA VAL A 12 -14.24 -5.38 -13.89
C VAL A 12 -15.27 -4.64 -14.73
N ASP A 13 -16.54 -4.68 -14.35
CA ASP A 13 -17.62 -3.99 -15.05
C ASP A 13 -17.42 -2.46 -15.05
N GLY A 14 -16.90 -1.91 -13.95
CA GLY A 14 -16.53 -0.49 -13.81
C GLY A 14 -15.31 -0.05 -14.63
N LEU A 15 -14.57 -0.97 -15.25
CA LEU A 15 -13.40 -0.63 -16.07
C LEU A 15 -13.82 -0.24 -17.48
N TRP A 16 -13.99 1.06 -17.73
CA TRP A 16 -14.47 1.54 -19.03
C TRP A 16 -13.53 1.20 -20.20
N PHE A 17 -12.22 1.40 -20.01
CA PHE A 17 -11.20 1.14 -21.03
C PHE A 17 -10.62 -0.28 -21.02
N ALA A 18 -11.20 -1.21 -20.25
CA ALA A 18 -10.76 -2.60 -20.30
C ALA A 18 -11.20 -3.31 -21.59
N PRO A 19 -10.38 -4.21 -22.17
CA PRO A 19 -10.79 -5.08 -23.27
C PRO A 19 -12.03 -5.92 -22.92
N ASN A 20 -12.86 -6.23 -23.91
CA ASN A 20 -14.06 -7.05 -23.69
C ASN A 20 -13.72 -8.48 -23.25
N ASP A 21 -12.58 -9.02 -23.69
CA ASP A 21 -12.10 -10.33 -23.27
C ASP A 21 -11.77 -10.38 -21.77
N LEU A 22 -11.35 -9.25 -21.18
CA LEU A 22 -11.19 -9.14 -19.73
C LEU A 22 -12.54 -9.31 -19.04
N LYS A 23 -13.56 -8.61 -19.54
CA LYS A 23 -14.92 -8.68 -18.98
C LYS A 23 -15.50 -10.08 -19.10
N LYS A 24 -15.27 -10.77 -20.22
CA LYS A 24 -15.68 -12.18 -20.42
C LYS A 24 -14.94 -13.13 -19.48
N ALA A 25 -13.62 -12.99 -19.36
CA ALA A 25 -12.82 -13.81 -18.45
C ALA A 25 -13.22 -13.61 -16.97
N ALA A 26 -13.73 -12.43 -16.61
CA ALA A 26 -14.19 -12.14 -15.26
C ALA A 26 -15.53 -12.81 -14.88
N ILE A 27 -16.27 -13.33 -15.86
CA ILE A 27 -17.53 -14.04 -15.65
C ILE A 27 -17.28 -15.54 -15.37
N ASP A 28 -16.05 -16.03 -15.55
CA ASP A 28 -15.68 -17.42 -15.30
C ASP A 28 -15.28 -17.65 -13.82
N PRO A 29 -16.11 -18.36 -13.03
CA PRO A 29 -15.82 -18.62 -11.62
C PRO A 29 -14.61 -19.54 -11.43
N GLU A 30 -14.31 -20.40 -12.40
CA GLU A 30 -13.22 -21.40 -12.31
C GLU A 30 -11.84 -20.75 -12.30
N LYS A 31 -11.75 -19.52 -12.82
CA LYS A 31 -10.52 -18.72 -12.83
C LYS A 31 -10.25 -18.01 -11.50
N THR A 32 -11.22 -17.99 -10.59
CA THR A 32 -11.05 -17.40 -9.26
C THR A 32 -10.75 -18.48 -8.25
N ARG A 33 -9.50 -18.51 -7.76
CA ARG A 33 -9.04 -19.51 -6.78
C ARG A 33 -8.86 -18.88 -5.42
N GLY A 34 -9.27 -19.61 -4.38
CA GLY A 34 -8.91 -19.30 -3.00
C GLY A 34 -7.45 -19.65 -2.76
N LEU A 35 -6.71 -18.75 -2.13
CA LEU A 35 -5.32 -18.88 -1.75
C LEU A 35 -5.17 -18.53 -0.27
N TYR A 36 -4.55 -19.41 0.50
CA TYR A 36 -3.92 -19.04 1.77
C TYR A 36 -2.47 -18.67 1.52
N SER A 37 -2.15 -17.39 1.76
CA SER A 37 -0.79 -16.87 1.63
C SER A 37 -0.11 -16.90 3.00
N PRO A 38 1.11 -17.43 3.12
CA PRO A 38 1.80 -17.55 4.38
C PRO A 38 2.47 -16.22 4.78
N TYR A 39 2.33 -15.88 6.05
CA TYR A 39 2.93 -14.69 6.67
C TYR A 39 3.51 -15.04 8.04
N TRP A 40 4.51 -14.28 8.42
CA TRP A 40 4.97 -14.17 9.80
C TRP A 40 4.31 -12.95 10.43
N THR A 41 3.88 -13.08 11.68
CA THR A 41 3.65 -11.91 12.54
C THR A 41 4.69 -11.91 13.64
N PHE A 42 5.13 -10.71 14.00
CA PHE A 42 6.08 -10.51 15.09
C PHE A 42 5.50 -9.50 16.06
N ASP A 43 5.56 -9.86 17.33
CA ASP A 43 5.18 -9.01 18.45
C ASP A 43 6.43 -8.77 19.29
N ALA A 44 6.67 -7.52 19.70
CA ALA A 44 7.83 -7.17 20.49
C ALA A 44 7.59 -5.91 21.32
N GLN A 45 8.19 -5.85 22.50
CA GLN A 45 8.34 -4.60 23.23
C GLN A 45 9.51 -3.81 22.63
N LEU A 46 9.21 -2.61 22.11
CA LEU A 46 10.20 -1.70 21.54
C LEU A 46 10.58 -0.64 22.57
N LYS A 47 11.89 -0.41 22.70
CA LYS A 47 12.45 0.75 23.39
C LYS A 47 13.52 1.38 22.52
N ALA A 48 13.51 2.70 22.39
CA ALA A 48 14.48 3.43 21.61
C ALA A 48 14.86 4.75 22.26
N ASP A 49 16.17 4.96 22.45
CA ASP A 49 16.74 6.23 22.87
C ASP A 49 17.19 7.00 21.62
N TYR A 50 16.92 8.29 21.53
CA TYR A 50 17.19 9.08 20.33
C TYR A 50 17.83 10.44 20.62
N THR A 51 18.53 10.96 19.62
CA THR A 51 18.99 12.36 19.56
C THR A 51 18.61 12.98 18.21
N GLY A 52 18.39 14.28 18.19
CA GLY A 52 17.94 14.99 17.01
C GLY A 52 17.73 16.48 17.24
N GLN A 53 16.91 17.09 16.37
CA GLN A 53 16.59 18.50 16.40
C GLN A 53 15.11 18.75 16.10
N ARG A 54 14.51 19.66 16.88
CA ARG A 54 13.19 20.24 16.65
C ARG A 54 13.33 21.49 15.79
N GLY A 55 12.62 21.52 14.66
CA GLY A 55 12.56 22.67 13.78
C GLY A 55 11.25 23.43 13.96
N GLU A 56 11.34 24.73 14.22
CA GLU A 56 10.20 25.64 14.28
C GLU A 56 10.27 26.63 13.12
N TYR A 57 9.17 26.76 12.39
CA TYR A 57 9.06 27.67 11.26
C TYR A 57 8.87 29.10 11.75
N TYR A 58 9.60 30.01 11.13
CA TYR A 58 9.38 31.44 11.29
C TYR A 58 9.52 32.12 9.92
N TYR A 59 8.92 33.29 9.80
CA TYR A 59 8.87 34.03 8.55
C TYR A 59 9.66 35.32 8.68
N GLU A 60 10.60 35.53 7.77
CA GLU A 60 11.30 36.80 7.63
C GLU A 60 10.80 37.53 6.39
N THR A 61 10.60 38.83 6.54
CA THR A 61 10.21 39.71 5.44
C THR A 61 11.45 40.17 4.70
N LYS A 62 11.50 39.91 3.39
CA LYS A 62 12.60 40.37 2.52
C LYS A 62 12.04 41.17 1.35
N THR A 63 12.66 42.32 1.09
CA THR A 63 12.39 43.10 -0.13
C THR A 63 13.29 42.58 -1.24
N VAL A 64 12.69 42.11 -2.33
CA VAL A 64 13.39 41.67 -3.54
C VAL A 64 13.07 42.59 -4.72
N GLY A 65 13.97 42.68 -5.69
CA GLY A 65 13.85 43.56 -6.85
C GLY A 65 14.51 44.93 -6.66
N SER A 66 14.52 45.73 -7.72
CA SER A 66 15.09 47.08 -7.76
C SER A 66 14.17 48.06 -8.48
N GLY A 67 14.21 49.34 -8.13
CA GLY A 67 13.35 50.38 -8.70
C GLY A 67 11.86 50.17 -8.42
N SER A 68 11.01 50.37 -9.44
CA SER A 68 9.55 50.18 -9.38
C SER A 68 9.09 48.72 -9.24
N ASN A 69 10.00 47.75 -9.42
CA ASN A 69 9.72 46.32 -9.31
C ASN A 69 10.04 45.74 -7.91
N ARG A 70 10.18 46.58 -6.88
CA ARG A 70 10.35 46.11 -5.49
C ARG A 70 9.11 45.37 -5.03
N LYS A 71 9.30 44.14 -4.55
CA LYS A 71 8.24 43.32 -3.94
C LYS A 71 8.69 42.83 -2.58
N THR A 72 7.77 42.91 -1.62
CA THR A 72 7.96 42.32 -0.30
C THR A 72 7.51 40.86 -0.37
N VAL A 73 8.41 39.94 -0.01
CA VAL A 73 8.13 38.50 0.01
C VAL A 73 8.42 37.97 1.40
N GLN A 74 7.58 37.05 1.88
CA GLN A 74 7.87 36.31 3.10
C GLN A 74 8.63 35.03 2.77
N GLU A 75 9.78 34.87 3.40
CA GLU A 75 10.62 33.68 3.28
C GLU A 75 10.47 32.83 4.55
N ARG A 76 10.07 31.57 4.39
CA ARG A 76 10.00 30.62 5.50
C ARG A 76 11.40 30.12 5.85
N LYS A 77 11.82 30.34 7.09
CA LYS A 77 13.04 29.79 7.68
C LYS A 77 12.70 28.80 8.79
N THR A 78 13.66 27.96 9.15
CA THR A 78 13.53 27.00 10.24
C THR A 78 14.57 27.30 11.30
N ARG A 79 14.15 27.41 12.56
CA ARG A 79 15.04 27.50 13.71
C ARG A 79 15.14 26.13 14.35
N TRP A 80 16.37 25.65 14.53
CA TRP A 80 16.64 24.31 15.05
C TRP A 80 17.04 24.36 16.52
N TYR A 81 16.43 23.49 17.32
CA TYR A 81 16.72 23.30 18.73
C TYR A 81 17.11 21.85 18.98
N PRO A 82 18.15 21.56 19.77
CA PRO A 82 18.52 20.18 20.09
C PRO A 82 17.38 19.48 20.84
N ALA A 83 17.15 18.21 20.53
CA ALA A 83 16.15 17.37 21.16
C ALA A 83 16.70 15.95 21.37
N SER A 84 16.36 15.34 22.50
CA SER A 84 16.72 13.96 22.82
C SER A 84 15.67 13.38 23.75
N GLY A 85 15.44 12.08 23.66
CA GLY A 85 14.40 11.42 24.45
C GLY A 85 14.50 9.91 24.38
N SER A 86 13.53 9.26 25.03
CA SER A 86 13.36 7.82 25.03
C SER A 86 11.90 7.51 24.74
N VAL A 87 11.66 6.69 23.73
CA VAL A 87 10.32 6.22 23.36
C VAL A 87 10.22 4.72 23.61
N SER A 88 9.07 4.27 24.09
CA SER A 88 8.81 2.86 24.27
C SER A 88 7.34 2.54 24.03
N GLY A 89 7.07 1.32 23.58
CA GLY A 89 5.74 0.85 23.29
C GLY A 89 5.77 -0.56 22.70
N PHE A 90 4.60 -1.20 22.72
CA PHE A 90 4.44 -2.52 22.15
C PHE A 90 4.20 -2.43 20.64
N VAL A 91 4.98 -3.18 19.87
CA VAL A 91 4.79 -3.36 18.44
C VAL A 91 4.04 -4.67 18.25
N ASP A 92 2.75 -4.54 17.93
CA ASP A 92 1.83 -5.68 17.80
C ASP A 92 1.64 -6.04 16.32
N ASP A 93 1.75 -7.32 16.01
CA ASP A 93 1.38 -7.93 14.73
C ASP A 93 2.10 -7.31 13.51
N THR A 94 3.43 -7.17 13.57
CA THR A 94 4.23 -6.78 12.42
C THR A 94 4.15 -7.84 11.33
N LEU A 95 3.38 -7.56 10.28
CA LEU A 95 3.03 -8.52 9.25
C LEU A 95 4.08 -8.60 8.13
N ILE A 96 4.84 -9.70 8.09
CA ILE A 96 5.90 -9.95 7.11
C ILE A 96 5.51 -11.13 6.21
N LYS A 97 5.71 -11.01 4.90
CA LYS A 97 5.45 -12.11 3.96
C LYS A 97 6.39 -13.29 4.27
N ALA A 98 5.86 -14.51 4.28
CA ALA A 98 6.65 -15.72 4.50
C ALA A 98 6.95 -16.47 3.19
N SER A 99 6.58 -15.92 2.02
CA SER A 99 6.95 -16.50 0.73
C SER A 99 7.25 -15.45 -0.34
N ASN A 100 8.05 -15.87 -1.32
CA ASN A 100 8.38 -15.11 -2.52
C ASN A 100 7.25 -15.09 -3.59
N GLN A 101 6.01 -15.43 -3.23
CA GLN A 101 4.77 -15.32 -4.02
C GLN A 101 4.93 -15.56 -5.52
N LYS A 102 4.95 -16.84 -5.95
CA LYS A 102 5.11 -17.21 -7.38
C LYS A 102 3.99 -16.69 -8.28
N THR A 103 2.78 -16.53 -7.74
CA THR A 103 1.57 -16.11 -8.48
C THR A 103 1.43 -14.59 -8.62
N GLY A 104 2.42 -13.82 -8.17
CA GLY A 104 2.43 -12.36 -8.21
C GLY A 104 2.25 -11.73 -6.83
N VAL A 105 2.79 -10.52 -6.68
CA VAL A 105 2.83 -9.81 -5.40
C VAL A 105 1.43 -9.32 -5.02
N ILE A 106 0.95 -9.69 -3.84
CA ILE A 106 -0.31 -9.16 -3.30
C ILE A 106 -0.16 -7.64 -3.10
N PRO A 107 -1.03 -6.82 -3.71
CA PRO A 107 -0.97 -5.36 -3.56
C PRO A 107 -1.14 -4.91 -2.10
N LYS A 108 -0.39 -3.87 -1.69
CA LYS A 108 -0.43 -3.33 -0.31
C LYS A 108 -1.83 -2.94 0.18
N ASN A 109 -2.71 -2.49 -0.73
CA ASN A 109 -4.09 -2.12 -0.38
C ASN A 109 -5.01 -3.34 -0.19
N VAL A 110 -4.62 -4.51 -0.71
CA VAL A 110 -5.29 -5.80 -0.48
C VAL A 110 -4.71 -6.49 0.75
N ALA A 111 -3.41 -6.32 1.01
CA ALA A 111 -2.68 -6.93 2.12
C ALA A 111 -2.96 -6.27 3.49
N ARG A 112 -4.24 -6.09 3.83
CA ARG A 112 -4.70 -5.51 5.11
C ARG A 112 -5.77 -6.41 5.71
N TRP A 113 -5.40 -7.14 6.75
CA TRP A 113 -6.30 -8.01 7.51
C TRP A 113 -6.44 -7.49 8.93
N ASN A 114 -7.60 -7.74 9.53
CA ASN A 114 -7.78 -7.59 10.96
C ASN A 114 -7.26 -8.86 11.65
N LEU A 115 -6.03 -8.77 12.16
CA LEU A 115 -5.31 -9.89 12.77
C LEU A 115 -5.87 -10.29 14.15
N LYS A 116 -6.65 -9.41 14.80
CA LYS A 116 -7.42 -9.76 16.01
C LYS A 116 -8.48 -10.84 15.79
N MET A 117 -8.85 -11.11 14.53
CA MET A 117 -9.79 -12.16 14.16
C MET A 117 -9.12 -13.48 13.79
N LEU A 118 -7.79 -13.59 13.97
CA LEU A 118 -7.08 -14.85 13.75
C LEU A 118 -7.69 -15.97 14.59
N LYS A 119 -7.73 -17.16 14.00
CA LYS A 119 -8.22 -18.37 14.63
C LYS A 119 -7.07 -19.38 14.72
N PRO A 120 -7.07 -20.26 15.74
CA PRO A 120 -6.21 -21.43 15.74
C PRO A 120 -6.35 -22.20 14.42
N PHE A 121 -5.25 -22.77 13.97
CA PHE A 121 -5.23 -23.51 12.72
C PHE A 121 -6.14 -24.74 12.81
N ASP A 122 -6.96 -24.92 11.77
CA ASP A 122 -7.77 -26.10 11.53
C ASP A 122 -7.58 -26.53 10.07
N SER A 123 -7.36 -27.82 9.83
CA SER A 123 -7.07 -28.35 8.49
C SER A 123 -8.27 -28.21 7.54
N GLY A 124 -9.49 -28.17 8.08
CA GLY A 124 -10.72 -27.92 7.33
C GLY A 124 -10.73 -26.56 6.63
N TYR A 125 -10.01 -25.57 7.16
CA TYR A 125 -9.86 -24.28 6.48
C TYR A 125 -9.14 -24.39 5.15
N LEU A 126 -8.24 -25.37 4.97
CA LEU A 126 -7.47 -25.53 3.74
C LEU A 126 -8.28 -26.18 2.62
N SER A 127 -9.42 -26.80 2.94
CA SER A 127 -10.25 -27.48 1.96
C SER A 127 -10.75 -26.51 0.88
N GLY A 128 -10.50 -26.86 -0.39
CA GLY A 128 -10.86 -26.04 -1.55
C GLY A 128 -10.00 -24.78 -1.75
N PHE A 129 -8.98 -24.55 -0.93
CA PHE A 129 -8.01 -23.47 -1.10
C PHE A 129 -6.65 -24.01 -1.53
N VAL A 130 -5.99 -23.30 -2.43
CA VAL A 130 -4.56 -23.48 -2.66
C VAL A 130 -3.85 -22.90 -1.44
N THR A 131 -2.86 -23.62 -0.91
CA THR A 131 -2.04 -23.11 0.19
C THR A 131 -0.62 -23.00 -0.29
N GLU A 132 -0.06 -21.79 -0.24
CA GLU A 132 1.34 -21.57 -0.57
C GLU A 132 2.20 -21.98 0.63
N LYS A 133 3.25 -22.76 0.37
CA LYS A 133 4.25 -23.08 1.39
C LYS A 133 5.12 -21.86 1.62
N TYR A 134 5.50 -21.62 2.88
CA TYR A 134 6.48 -20.59 3.18
C TYR A 134 7.82 -20.95 2.50
N THR A 135 8.49 -19.94 1.99
CA THR A 135 9.82 -20.04 1.36
C THR A 135 10.83 -19.08 1.95
N ILE A 136 10.36 -18.10 2.74
CA ILE A 136 11.19 -17.17 3.50
C ILE A 136 11.33 -17.74 4.92
N PRO A 137 12.56 -18.10 5.36
CA PRO A 137 12.81 -18.60 6.71
C PRO A 137 12.46 -17.56 7.77
N LEU A 138 12.19 -18.03 8.99
CA LEU A 138 11.83 -17.18 10.13
C LEU A 138 12.89 -16.08 10.39
N LEU A 139 14.18 -16.43 10.37
CA LEU A 139 15.28 -15.48 10.62
C LEU A 139 15.28 -14.33 9.59
N GLU A 140 15.02 -14.63 8.33
CA GLU A 140 14.93 -13.60 7.29
C GLU A 140 13.69 -12.73 7.49
N GLY A 141 12.55 -13.34 7.82
CA GLY A 141 11.34 -12.60 8.20
C GLY A 141 11.53 -11.70 9.41
N HIS A 142 12.30 -12.15 10.41
CA HIS A 142 12.63 -11.40 11.62
C HIS A 142 13.54 -10.20 11.33
N ASN A 143 14.54 -10.37 10.47
CA ASN A 143 15.36 -9.24 10.01
C ASN A 143 14.52 -8.17 9.28
N GLU A 144 13.53 -8.60 8.50
CA GLU A 144 12.59 -7.67 7.86
C GLU A 144 11.65 -6.98 8.87
N SER A 145 11.18 -7.68 9.90
CA SER A 145 10.40 -7.03 10.98
C SER A 145 11.22 -6.00 11.75
N ASN A 146 12.52 -6.23 11.95
CA ASN A 146 13.39 -5.27 12.63
C ASN A 146 13.50 -3.95 11.87
N LYS A 147 13.57 -4.00 10.53
CA LYS A 147 13.52 -2.78 9.70
C LYS A 147 12.21 -2.02 9.83
N VAL A 148 11.09 -2.73 10.00
CA VAL A 148 9.79 -2.10 10.26
C VAL A 148 9.78 -1.47 11.66
N ALA A 149 10.32 -2.16 12.66
CA ALA A 149 10.46 -1.63 14.01
C ALA A 149 11.33 -0.35 14.05
N GLU A 150 12.42 -0.30 13.27
CA GLU A 150 13.25 0.91 13.13
C GLU A 150 12.45 2.10 12.58
N GLN A 151 11.58 1.88 11.58
CA GLN A 151 10.71 2.92 11.04
C GLN A 151 9.66 3.41 12.05
N ILE A 152 9.14 2.49 12.87
CA ILE A 152 8.24 2.82 13.97
C ILE A 152 8.97 3.66 15.01
N ALA A 153 10.18 3.27 15.40
CA ALA A 153 11.02 4.02 16.35
C ALA A 153 11.32 5.44 15.83
N ASP A 154 11.70 5.60 14.56
CA ASP A 154 11.91 6.92 13.93
C ASP A 154 10.62 7.76 13.96
N SER A 155 9.48 7.16 13.62
CA SER A 155 8.19 7.85 13.66
C SER A 155 7.80 8.30 15.07
N TRP A 156 8.06 7.46 16.09
CA TRP A 156 7.82 7.80 17.50
C TRP A 156 8.76 8.90 17.98
N ALA A 157 10.05 8.80 17.67
CA ALA A 157 11.03 9.83 18.01
C ALA A 157 10.66 11.19 17.39
N ARG A 158 10.28 11.24 16.11
CA ARG A 158 9.83 12.48 15.45
C ARG A 158 8.60 13.08 16.12
N ARG A 159 7.65 12.23 16.52
CA ARG A 159 6.45 12.69 17.24
C ARG A 159 6.81 13.27 18.62
N ASP A 160 7.72 12.62 19.34
CA ASP A 160 8.17 13.04 20.67
C ASP A 160 8.98 14.35 20.60
N ILE A 161 9.83 14.53 19.59
CA ILE A 161 10.54 15.80 19.31
C ILE A 161 9.54 16.97 19.09
N GLY A 162 8.48 16.72 18.33
CA GLY A 162 7.47 17.74 18.01
C GLY A 162 7.99 18.90 17.15
N GLY A 163 7.30 20.03 17.18
CA GLY A 163 7.57 21.18 16.30
C GLY A 163 7.03 20.99 14.87
N ASP A 164 7.40 21.91 13.97
CA ASP A 164 6.89 21.91 12.59
C ASP A 164 7.64 20.94 11.67
N THR A 165 8.89 20.64 11.99
CA THR A 165 9.72 19.65 11.28
C THR A 165 10.77 19.07 12.21
N GLN A 166 11.27 17.87 11.90
CA GLN A 166 12.20 17.14 12.77
C GLN A 166 13.36 16.57 11.98
N GLN A 167 14.54 16.57 12.61
CA GLN A 167 15.69 15.79 12.17
C GLN A 167 16.04 14.82 13.28
N VAL A 168 16.11 13.53 12.96
CA VAL A 168 16.59 12.51 13.89
C VAL A 168 18.03 12.20 13.50
N SER A 169 18.96 12.39 14.41
CA SER A 169 20.40 12.21 14.18
C SER A 169 20.86 10.80 14.51
N SER A 170 20.34 10.22 15.60
CA SER A 170 20.60 8.83 15.96
C SER A 170 19.42 8.23 16.72
N ILE A 171 19.28 6.92 16.59
CA ILE A 171 18.34 6.09 17.35
C ILE A 171 19.09 4.82 17.78
N ASN A 172 19.04 4.50 19.06
CA ASN A 172 19.47 3.23 19.61
C ASN A 172 18.24 2.41 20.01
N MET A 173 17.82 1.52 19.12
CA MET A 173 16.63 0.69 19.31
C MET A 173 17.00 -0.67 19.92
N LYS A 174 16.16 -1.14 20.85
CA LYS A 174 16.17 -2.50 21.38
C LYS A 174 14.77 -3.10 21.32
N LEU A 175 14.72 -4.37 20.96
CA LEU A 175 13.52 -5.20 21.04
C LEU A 175 13.69 -6.20 22.18
N SER A 176 12.59 -6.50 22.85
CA SER A 176 12.49 -7.47 23.95
C SER A 176 11.14 -8.17 23.90
N ASP A 177 11.00 -9.29 24.61
CA ASP A 177 9.77 -10.10 24.64
C ASP A 177 9.27 -10.47 23.23
N GLU A 178 10.21 -10.78 22.35
CA GLU A 178 9.94 -11.05 20.94
C GLU A 178 9.25 -12.40 20.77
N THR A 179 8.08 -12.38 20.16
CA THR A 179 7.33 -13.58 19.80
C THR A 179 6.98 -13.55 18.32
N PHE A 180 6.72 -14.73 17.76
CA PHE A 180 6.34 -14.86 16.36
C PHE A 180 5.20 -15.85 16.16
N LYS A 181 4.43 -15.67 15.09
CA LYS A 181 3.40 -16.61 14.65
C LYS A 181 3.55 -16.87 13.16
N HIS A 182 3.45 -18.13 12.74
CA HIS A 182 3.22 -18.47 11.34
C HIS A 182 1.72 -18.48 11.07
N ILE A 183 1.25 -17.63 10.17
CA ILE A 183 -0.18 -17.48 9.88
C ILE A 183 -0.46 -17.63 8.39
N LEU A 184 -1.69 -18.05 8.10
CA LEU A 184 -2.21 -18.20 6.74
C LEU A 184 -3.33 -17.20 6.53
N LEU A 185 -3.15 -16.29 5.58
CA LEU A 185 -4.10 -15.21 5.32
C LEU A 185 -4.89 -15.46 4.03
N PRO A 186 -6.23 -15.36 4.08
CA PRO A 186 -7.08 -15.70 2.95
C PRO A 186 -7.08 -14.59 1.91
N VAL A 187 -6.87 -14.98 0.66
CA VAL A 187 -6.87 -14.14 -0.53
C VAL A 187 -7.56 -14.91 -1.65
N TYR A 188 -8.30 -14.22 -2.51
CA TYR A 188 -8.73 -14.78 -3.77
C TYR A 188 -7.91 -14.17 -4.89
N ILE A 189 -7.37 -15.03 -5.76
CA ILE A 189 -6.62 -14.61 -6.94
C ILE A 189 -7.38 -15.01 -8.21
N SER A 190 -7.41 -14.10 -9.17
CA SER A 190 -7.85 -14.39 -10.53
C SER A 190 -6.73 -13.99 -11.50
N THR A 191 -6.30 -14.96 -12.31
CA THR A 191 -5.23 -14.76 -13.30
C THR A 191 -5.82 -14.90 -14.69
N TYR A 192 -5.53 -13.92 -15.57
CA TYR A 192 -5.84 -13.99 -16.98
C TYR A 192 -4.63 -13.63 -17.83
N LYS A 193 -4.62 -14.12 -19.08
CA LYS A 193 -3.61 -13.80 -20.07
C LYS A 193 -4.23 -12.90 -21.13
N PHE A 194 -3.52 -11.83 -21.49
CA PHE A 194 -3.90 -10.94 -22.59
C PHE A 194 -2.65 -10.55 -23.36
N LYS A 195 -2.63 -10.84 -24.68
CA LYS A 195 -1.47 -10.61 -25.57
C LYS A 195 -0.15 -11.15 -24.99
N GLY A 196 -0.14 -12.41 -24.55
CA GLY A 196 1.04 -13.07 -23.96
C GLY A 196 1.41 -12.63 -22.55
N LYS A 197 0.89 -11.50 -22.04
CA LYS A 197 1.15 -11.01 -20.68
C LYS A 197 0.12 -11.55 -19.68
N ARG A 198 0.59 -12.00 -18.52
CA ARG A 198 -0.26 -12.38 -17.39
C ARG A 198 -0.63 -11.14 -16.58
N TYR A 199 -1.85 -11.15 -16.07
CA TYR A 199 -2.37 -10.11 -15.21
C TYR A 199 -3.15 -10.78 -14.09
N ASN A 200 -3.00 -10.23 -12.89
CA ASN A 200 -3.58 -10.79 -11.68
C ASN A 200 -4.49 -9.76 -11.01
N PHE A 201 -5.57 -10.28 -10.44
CA PHE A 201 -6.43 -9.57 -9.50
C PHE A 201 -6.42 -10.30 -8.18
N PHE A 202 -6.45 -9.52 -7.11
CA PHE A 202 -6.44 -9.98 -5.75
C PHE A 202 -7.63 -9.40 -5.03
N VAL A 203 -8.34 -10.24 -4.29
CA VAL A 203 -9.41 -9.85 -3.37
C VAL A 203 -9.04 -10.34 -1.99
N ASN A 204 -9.04 -9.45 -1.01
CA ASN A 204 -8.82 -9.81 0.38
C ASN A 204 -9.97 -10.73 0.83
N GLY A 205 -9.65 -11.91 1.36
CA GLY A 205 -10.64 -12.91 1.75
C GLY A 205 -11.48 -12.54 2.98
N GLN A 206 -11.02 -11.59 3.80
CA GLN A 206 -11.71 -11.09 4.99
C GLN A 206 -12.51 -9.81 4.69
N SER A 207 -11.86 -8.77 4.14
CA SER A 207 -12.48 -7.45 3.94
C SER A 207 -13.17 -7.29 2.57
N GLY A 208 -12.80 -8.09 1.58
CA GLY A 208 -13.28 -7.93 0.20
C GLY A 208 -12.59 -6.79 -0.56
N ALA A 209 -11.56 -6.14 0.02
CA ALA A 209 -10.76 -5.15 -0.69
C ALA A 209 -10.15 -5.75 -1.97
N ILE A 210 -10.27 -5.05 -3.10
CA ILE A 210 -9.86 -5.55 -4.42
C ILE A 210 -8.80 -4.65 -5.05
N SER A 211 -7.82 -5.27 -5.70
CA SER A 211 -6.84 -4.58 -6.52
C SER A 211 -6.28 -5.52 -7.59
N GLY A 212 -5.91 -4.96 -8.73
CA GLY A 212 -5.11 -5.69 -9.71
C GLY A 212 -4.86 -4.90 -10.97
N GLN A 213 -4.12 -5.53 -11.87
CA GLN A 213 -3.66 -4.92 -13.11
C GLN A 213 -4.62 -5.23 -14.24
N ARG A 214 -4.92 -4.23 -15.09
CA ARG A 214 -5.75 -4.40 -16.27
C ARG A 214 -5.01 -4.00 -17.55
N PRO A 215 -5.39 -4.53 -18.72
CA PRO A 215 -4.91 -4.02 -20.00
C PRO A 215 -5.79 -2.82 -20.39
N TYR A 216 -5.26 -1.97 -21.26
CA TYR A 216 -6.04 -0.91 -21.87
C TYR A 216 -6.43 -1.31 -23.30
N SER A 217 -7.69 -1.08 -23.66
CA SER A 217 -8.17 -1.27 -25.02
C SER A 217 -7.87 -0.01 -25.84
N PHE A 218 -6.90 -0.13 -26.75
CA PHE A 218 -6.52 0.93 -27.67
C PHE A 218 -7.74 1.48 -28.43
N TRP A 219 -8.57 0.61 -29.00
CA TRP A 219 -9.77 1.01 -29.75
C TRP A 219 -10.77 1.81 -28.89
N LYS A 220 -11.01 1.41 -27.63
CA LYS A 220 -11.91 2.17 -26.75
C LYS A 220 -11.38 3.56 -26.44
N ILE A 221 -10.07 3.68 -26.20
CA ILE A 221 -9.44 4.98 -25.95
C ILE A 221 -9.48 5.83 -27.23
N PHE A 222 -9.16 5.25 -28.39
CA PHE A 222 -9.18 5.92 -29.67
C PHE A 222 -10.56 6.52 -29.99
N PHE A 223 -11.63 5.72 -29.90
CA PHE A 223 -12.99 6.22 -30.13
C PHE A 223 -13.44 7.24 -29.09
N PHE A 224 -12.99 7.12 -27.83
CA PHE A 224 -13.28 8.11 -26.81
C PHE A 224 -12.64 9.48 -27.11
N VAL A 225 -11.36 9.48 -27.52
CA VAL A 225 -10.65 10.70 -27.92
C VAL A 225 -11.29 11.31 -29.17
N LEU A 226 -11.62 10.48 -30.16
CA LEU A 226 -12.31 10.93 -31.38
C LEU A 226 -13.66 11.59 -31.06
N ALA A 227 -14.44 11.02 -30.14
CA ALA A 227 -15.71 11.59 -29.70
C ALA A 227 -15.53 12.97 -29.02
N ILE A 228 -14.50 13.12 -28.18
CA ILE A 228 -14.16 14.42 -27.56
C ILE A 228 -13.84 15.47 -28.64
N ILE A 229 -13.02 15.11 -29.64
CA ILE A 229 -12.67 16.01 -30.74
C ILE A 229 -13.92 16.43 -31.51
N CYS A 230 -14.80 15.49 -31.85
CA CYS A 230 -16.06 15.80 -32.53
C CYS A 230 -16.93 16.78 -31.71
N VAL A 231 -17.05 16.59 -30.40
CA VAL A 231 -17.81 17.50 -29.52
C VAL A 231 -17.19 18.89 -29.50
N ILE A 232 -15.87 19.01 -29.41
CA ILE A 232 -15.17 20.31 -29.45
C ILE A 232 -15.42 21.02 -30.78
N VAL A 233 -15.34 20.30 -31.91
CA VAL A 233 -15.60 20.86 -33.24
C VAL A 233 -17.04 21.36 -33.35
N VAL A 234 -18.03 20.60 -32.86
CA VAL A 234 -19.44 21.02 -32.85
C VAL A 234 -19.64 22.27 -31.99
N ILE A 235 -19.06 22.32 -30.78
CA ILE A 235 -19.14 23.49 -29.89
C ILE A 235 -18.49 24.72 -30.56
N TYR A 236 -17.33 24.56 -31.19
CA TYR A 236 -16.65 25.63 -31.91
C TYR A 236 -17.53 26.19 -33.04
N ILE A 237 -18.12 25.31 -33.87
CA ILE A 237 -19.01 25.72 -34.97
C ILE A 237 -20.25 26.44 -34.44
N LEU A 238 -20.83 25.99 -33.32
CA LEU A 238 -21.99 26.63 -32.70
C LEU A 238 -21.65 27.97 -32.04
N SER A 239 -20.45 28.12 -31.48
CA SER A 239 -19.98 29.38 -30.88
C SER A 239 -19.47 30.39 -31.90
N SER A 240 -19.11 29.94 -33.10
CA SER A 240 -18.71 30.81 -34.22
C SER A 240 -19.89 31.29 -35.07
N LYS A 241 -21.11 30.85 -34.76
CA LYS A 241 -22.37 31.34 -35.31
C LYS A 241 -23.00 32.34 -34.35
#